data_AF-A0A6V7PQ66-F1
#
_entry.id   AF-A0A6V7PQ66-F1
#
_cell.length_a   1.000
_cell.length_b   1.000
_cell.length_c   1.000
_cell.angle_alpha   90.00
_cell.angle_beta   90.00
_cell.angle_gamma   90.00
#
_symmetry.space_group_name_H-M   'P 1'
#
loop_
_entity.id
_entity.type
_entity.pdbx_description
1 polymer ?
#
loop_
_entity_poly.entity_id
_entity_poly.type
_entity_poly.pdbx_seq_one_letter_code
_entity_poly.pdbx_strand_id
1 'polypeptide(L)'
;MDPKNGEEFATKVRKGMVDSKINGFGSFSGKDMFFRADKIDLKNLDIQQEKKLSKVWIKERSASKKPEEWEIDLSKLDIRYVVAKGTYGTVYRDTYDGQDVAGI
;
A
#
# COMPACT_ATOMS: atom_id res chain seq x y z
N MET A 1 73.38 30.31 11.63
CA MET A 1 73.73 28.88 11.72
C MET A 1 72.58 28.12 11.12
N ASP A 2 72.67 27.82 9.83
CA ASP A 2 71.92 26.73 9.21
C ASP A 2 72.66 25.42 9.54
N PRO A 3 72.09 24.19 9.44
CA PRO A 3 71.35 23.85 8.23
C PRO A 3 70.34 22.67 8.24
N LYS A 4 69.76 22.50 7.05
CA LYS A 4 69.27 21.26 6.41
C LYS A 4 67.85 20.81 6.81
N ASN A 5 67.03 20.20 5.95
CA ASN A 5 67.20 19.51 4.67
C ASN A 5 65.78 19.57 4.03
N GLY A 6 65.58 19.88 2.76
CA GLY A 6 65.74 18.92 1.67
C GLY A 6 64.54 19.04 0.70
N GLU A 7 64.80 19.77 -0.38
CA GLU A 7 64.41 19.49 -1.77
C GLU A 7 62.92 19.40 -2.18
N GLU A 8 62.57 20.42 -2.96
CA GLU A 8 61.45 20.56 -3.89
C GLU A 8 61.32 19.37 -4.85
N PHE A 9 60.14 19.12 -5.41
CA PHE A 9 59.87 19.39 -6.83
C PHE A 9 58.41 19.05 -7.19
N ALA A 10 57.79 20.00 -7.88
CA ALA A 10 56.38 20.09 -8.20
C ALA A 10 55.88 18.99 -9.16
N THR A 11 54.58 18.64 -9.08
CA THR A 11 53.76 18.64 -10.30
C THR A 11 52.27 18.86 -10.03
N LYS A 12 51.75 19.79 -10.84
CA LYS A 12 50.41 20.33 -11.06
C LYS A 12 49.36 19.28 -11.46
N VAL A 13 48.07 19.70 -11.49
CA VAL A 13 46.88 19.16 -12.24
C VAL A 13 45.92 18.32 -11.38
N ARG A 14 44.59 18.53 -11.27
CA ARG A 14 43.57 19.43 -11.87
C ARG A 14 42.37 19.50 -10.92
N LYS A 15 41.69 20.66 -10.89
CA LYS A 15 40.34 20.82 -10.32
C LYS A 15 39.32 20.10 -11.22
N GLY A 16 38.58 19.15 -10.66
CA GLY A 16 37.46 18.47 -11.30
C GLY A 16 36.25 18.52 -10.38
N MET A 17 35.34 19.45 -10.67
CA MET A 17 34.01 19.55 -10.08
C MET A 17 33.21 18.31 -10.50
N VAL A 18 32.80 17.48 -9.55
CA VAL A 18 31.83 16.40 -9.80
C VAL A 18 30.51 16.78 -9.13
N ASP A 19 29.83 17.72 -9.77
CA ASP A 19 28.39 17.89 -9.57
C ASP A 19 27.71 16.61 -10.05
N SER A 20 27.44 15.71 -9.10
CA SER A 20 26.59 14.56 -9.37
C SER A 20 25.16 15.03 -9.40
N LYS A 21 24.79 15.64 -10.54
CA LYS A 21 23.44 15.98 -10.92
C LYS A 21 22.57 14.73 -10.78
N ILE A 22 21.81 14.63 -9.69
CA ILE A 22 20.80 13.58 -9.48
C ILE A 22 19.58 13.88 -10.35
N ASN A 23 19.77 13.89 -11.67
CA ASN A 23 18.69 13.87 -12.64
C ASN A 23 18.35 12.42 -12.93
N GLY A 24 17.29 11.93 -12.28
CA GLY A 24 16.76 10.60 -12.54
C GLY A 24 15.31 10.42 -12.11
N PHE A 25 14.51 11.49 -12.03
CA PHE A 25 13.05 11.36 -12.01
C PHE A 25 12.58 11.14 -13.45
N GLY A 26 12.93 9.97 -13.98
CA GLY A 26 12.39 9.47 -15.24
C GLY A 26 11.06 8.79 -14.96
N SER A 27 10.05 9.12 -15.75
CA SER A 27 8.79 8.38 -15.81
C SER A 27 9.08 6.95 -16.27
N PHE A 28 9.05 5.96 -15.37
CA PHE A 28 9.29 4.56 -15.74
C PHE A 28 7.98 3.88 -16.10
N SER A 29 7.75 3.68 -17.40
CA SER A 29 6.74 2.77 -17.92
C SER A 29 7.13 1.33 -17.57
N GLY A 30 6.18 0.58 -17.02
CA GLY A 30 6.43 -0.73 -16.45
C GLY A 30 6.76 -1.79 -17.50
N LYS A 31 7.96 -2.35 -17.41
CA LYS A 31 8.18 -3.77 -17.77
C LYS A 31 9.37 -4.40 -17.03
N ASP A 32 10.42 -3.66 -16.66
CA ASP A 32 11.52 -4.22 -15.88
C ASP A 32 12.03 -3.20 -14.84
N MET A 33 11.52 -3.29 -13.61
CA MET A 33 11.97 -2.45 -12.50
C MET A 33 12.91 -3.25 -11.59
N PHE A 34 14.19 -3.34 -11.95
CA PHE A 34 15.21 -3.83 -11.03
C PHE A 34 15.52 -2.73 -10.01
N PHE A 35 14.95 -2.81 -8.82
CA PHE A 35 15.30 -1.94 -7.70
C PHE A 35 16.54 -2.49 -6.99
N ARG A 36 17.46 -1.62 -6.58
CA ARG A 36 18.45 -2.03 -5.60
C ARG A 36 17.74 -2.37 -4.29
N ALA A 37 18.14 -3.46 -3.64
CA ALA A 37 17.49 -3.94 -2.43
C ALA A 37 17.43 -2.88 -1.31
N ASP A 38 18.43 -1.99 -1.25
CA ASP A 38 18.51 -0.88 -0.27
C ASP A 38 17.50 0.25 -0.51
N LYS A 39 16.86 0.30 -1.68
CA LYS A 39 15.97 1.40 -2.09
C LYS A 39 14.49 1.05 -2.04
N ILE A 40 14.13 -0.17 -1.67
CA ILE A 40 12.73 -0.62 -1.61
C ILE A 40 12.16 -0.26 -0.23
N ASP A 41 11.18 0.64 -0.21
CA ASP A 41 10.38 0.89 0.99
C ASP A 41 9.18 -0.06 1.04
N LEU A 42 9.32 -1.13 1.84
CA LEU A 42 8.27 -2.12 2.04
C LEU A 42 6.98 -1.53 2.59
N LYS A 43 7.05 -0.48 3.43
CA LYS A 43 5.87 0.14 4.04
C LYS A 43 5.02 0.84 2.99
N ASN A 44 5.66 1.63 2.13
CA ASN A 44 4.94 2.31 1.07
C ASN A 44 4.38 1.33 0.03
N LEU A 45 5.10 0.23 -0.25
CA LEU A 45 4.59 -0.83 -1.12
C LEU A 45 3.32 -1.48 -0.53
N ASP A 46 3.32 -1.80 0.76
CA ASP A 46 2.18 -2.37 1.47
C ASP A 46 0.96 -1.43 1.42
N ILE A 47 1.18 -0.14 1.71
CA ILE A 47 0.14 0.91 1.62
C ILE A 47 -0.41 1.03 0.19
N GLN A 48 0.44 0.90 -0.85
CA GLN A 48 -0.02 0.91 -2.24
C GLN A 48 -0.85 -0.33 -2.58
N GLN A 49 -0.53 -1.49 -2.02
CA GLN A 49 -1.33 -2.70 -2.18
C GLN A 49 -2.69 -2.55 -1.50
N GLU A 50 -2.73 -2.17 -0.23
CA GLU A 50 -3.96 -1.99 0.54
C GLU A 50 -4.91 -0.98 -0.13
N LYS A 51 -4.38 0.16 -0.59
CA LYS A 51 -5.17 1.17 -1.30
C LYS A 51 -5.75 0.64 -2.61
N LYS A 52 -5.00 -0.18 -3.35
CA LYS A 52 -5.48 -0.76 -4.61
C LYS A 52 -6.53 -1.83 -4.35
N LEU A 53 -6.29 -2.74 -3.41
CA LEU A 53 -7.23 -3.79 -3.06
C LEU A 53 -8.55 -3.22 -2.54
N SER A 54 -8.49 -2.25 -1.62
CA SER A 54 -9.69 -1.56 -1.11
C SER A 54 -10.47 -0.87 -2.24
N LYS A 55 -9.78 -0.19 -3.16
CA LYS A 55 -10.42 0.51 -4.28
C LYS A 55 -11.00 -0.44 -5.33
N VAL A 56 -10.29 -1.51 -5.68
CA VAL A 56 -10.75 -2.51 -6.64
C VAL A 56 -11.96 -3.24 -6.08
N TRP A 57 -11.93 -3.65 -4.81
CA TRP A 57 -13.06 -4.37 -4.20
C TRP A 57 -14.31 -3.50 -4.06
N ILE A 58 -14.17 -2.20 -3.74
CA ILE A 58 -15.31 -1.27 -3.74
C ILE A 58 -15.82 -1.01 -5.17
N LYS A 59 -14.90 -0.80 -6.13
CA LYS A 59 -15.28 -0.51 -7.52
C LYS A 59 -15.93 -1.71 -8.21
N GLU A 60 -15.44 -2.91 -7.95
CA GLU A 60 -15.98 -4.16 -8.46
C GLU A 60 -17.38 -4.45 -7.89
N ARG A 61 -17.64 -4.09 -6.63
CA ARG A 61 -18.98 -4.12 -6.03
C ARG A 61 -19.94 -3.10 -6.66
N SER A 62 -19.44 -1.93 -7.07
CA SER A 62 -20.26 -0.85 -7.65
C SER A 62 -20.51 -0.98 -9.16
N ALA A 63 -19.68 -1.74 -9.87
CA ALA A 63 -19.76 -1.90 -11.32
C ALA A 63 -20.73 -3.03 -11.67
N SER A 64 -22.03 -2.77 -11.50
CA SER A 64 -23.14 -3.52 -12.12
C SER A 64 -22.96 -5.05 -12.17
N LYS A 65 -22.44 -5.66 -11.11
CA LYS A 65 -22.45 -7.11 -10.99
C LYS A 65 -23.86 -7.50 -10.59
N LYS A 66 -24.40 -8.51 -11.27
CA LYS A 66 -25.58 -9.19 -10.75
C LYS A 66 -25.20 -9.71 -9.35
N PRO A 67 -26.07 -9.60 -8.35
CA PRO A 67 -25.78 -10.14 -7.04
C PRO A 67 -25.40 -11.61 -7.19
N GLU A 68 -24.31 -12.00 -6.54
CA GLU A 68 -23.91 -13.41 -6.51
C GLU A 68 -24.93 -14.21 -5.68
N GLU A 69 -25.04 -15.51 -5.92
CA GLU A 69 -26.03 -16.36 -5.23
C GLU A 69 -25.89 -16.32 -3.70
N TRP A 70 -24.67 -16.09 -3.19
CA TRP A 70 -24.36 -16.00 -1.77
C TRP A 70 -24.45 -14.57 -1.20
N GLU A 71 -24.74 -13.57 -2.04
CA GLU A 71 -24.95 -12.20 -1.57
C GLU A 71 -26.39 -12.05 -1.07
N ILE A 72 -26.52 -11.68 0.20
CA ILE A 72 -27.83 -11.39 0.79
C ILE A 72 -28.32 -10.01 0.35
N ASP A 73 -29.62 -9.91 0.07
CA ASP A 73 -30.26 -8.62 -0.16
C ASP A 73 -30.58 -7.97 1.20
N LEU A 74 -29.89 -6.90 1.53
CA LEU A 74 -30.10 -6.16 2.78
C LEU A 74 -31.51 -5.58 2.88
N SER A 75 -32.20 -5.37 1.76
CA SER A 75 -33.58 -4.87 1.75
C SER A 75 -34.58 -5.89 2.30
N LYS A 76 -34.22 -7.18 2.29
CA LYS A 76 -35.03 -8.29 2.79
C LYS A 76 -34.71 -8.65 4.24
N LEU A 77 -33.67 -8.06 4.81
CA LEU A 77 -33.26 -8.29 6.19
C LEU A 77 -33.92 -7.26 7.12
N ASP A 78 -34.77 -7.74 8.02
CA ASP A 78 -35.40 -6.95 9.07
C ASP A 78 -34.70 -7.21 10.41
N ILE A 79 -33.97 -6.21 10.91
CA ILE A 79 -33.21 -6.30 12.17
C ILE A 79 -34.10 -5.89 13.33
N ARG A 80 -34.35 -6.79 14.29
CA ARG A 80 -35.33 -6.53 15.37
C ARG A 80 -34.68 -6.08 16.66
N TYR A 81 -33.90 -6.95 17.30
CA TYR A 81 -33.32 -6.65 18.60
C TYR A 81 -32.01 -7.41 18.84
N VAL A 82 -31.19 -6.88 19.75
CA VAL A 82 -29.91 -7.48 20.12
C VAL A 82 -30.13 -8.72 20.98
N VAL A 83 -29.51 -9.83 20.59
CA VAL A 83 -29.47 -11.08 21.36
C VAL A 83 -28.26 -11.09 22.28
N ALA A 84 -27.09 -10.74 21.75
CA ALA A 84 -25.83 -10.77 22.51
C ALA A 84 -24.82 -9.77 21.95
N LYS A 85 -23.94 -9.27 22.82
CA LYS A 85 -22.78 -8.44 22.44
C LYS A 85 -21.50 -9.17 22.81
N GLY A 86 -20.56 -9.24 21.88
CA GLY A 86 -19.25 -9.84 22.07
C GLY A 86 -18.13 -8.90 21.64
N THR A 87 -16.88 -9.35 21.80
CA THR A 87 -15.68 -8.55 21.48
C THR A 87 -15.59 -8.18 20.00
N TYR A 88 -16.08 -9.04 19.12
CA TYR A 88 -15.96 -8.89 17.66
C TYR A 88 -17.26 -8.46 16.98
N GLY A 89 -18.34 -8.23 17.73
CA GLY A 89 -19.61 -7.87 17.13
C GLY A 89 -20.82 -8.03 18.04
N THR A 90 -21.98 -7.79 17.46
CA THR A 90 -23.29 -7.92 18.12
C THR A 90 -24.13 -8.90 17.31
N VAL A 91 -24.72 -9.88 17.99
CA VAL A 91 -25.69 -10.80 17.41
C VAL A 91 -27.06 -10.16 17.54
N TYR A 92 -27.74 -9.99 16.41
CA TYR A 92 -29.12 -9.54 16.36
C TYR A 92 -30.03 -10.72 16.04
N ARG A 93 -31.28 -10.64 16.51
CA ARG A 93 -32.35 -11.50 16.06
C ARG A 93 -33.04 -10.80 14.91
N ASP A 94 -32.94 -11.41 13.74
CA ASP A 94 -33.38 -10.82 12.50
C ASP A 94 -34.32 -11.78 11.77
N THR A 95 -35.12 -11.23 10.85
CA THR A 95 -35.88 -12.03 9.90
C THR A 95 -35.47 -11.70 8.48
N TYR A 96 -35.27 -12.73 7.67
CA TYR A 96 -34.96 -12.61 6.24
C TYR A 96 -36.15 -13.13 5.43
N ASP A 97 -36.77 -12.27 4.61
CA ASP A 97 -37.96 -12.62 3.81
C ASP A 97 -39.10 -13.25 4.66
N GLY A 98 -39.23 -12.79 5.91
CA GLY A 98 -40.21 -13.30 6.87
C GLY A 98 -39.79 -14.59 7.62
N GLN A 99 -38.64 -15.17 7.31
CA GLN A 99 -38.10 -16.35 8.01
C GLN A 99 -37.13 -15.94 9.14
N ASP A 100 -37.28 -16.55 10.32
CA ASP A 100 -36.34 -16.37 11.44
C ASP A 100 -35.02 -17.06 11.11
N VAL A 101 -33.94 -16.27 11.05
CA VAL A 101 -32.59 -16.76 10.68
C VAL A 101 -31.67 -16.96 11.89
N ALA A 102 -32.07 -16.46 13.05
CA ALA A 102 -31.28 -16.53 14.29
C ALA A 102 -32.10 -17.14 15.45
N GLY A 103 -33.13 -17.92 15.12
CA GLY A 103 -33.92 -18.70 16.08
C GLY A 103 -33.28 -20.06 16.35
N ILE A 104 -33.24 -20.46 17.63
CA ILE A 104 -32.88 -21.81 18.11
C ILE A 104 -34.17 -22.55 18.46
#